data_AF-A0AAU8V0J3-F1
#
_entry.id   AF-A0AAU8V0J3-F1
#
_cell.length_a   1.000
_cell.length_b   1.000
_cell.length_c   1.000
_cell.angle_alpha   90.00
_cell.angle_beta   90.00
_cell.angle_gamma   90.00
#
_symmetry.space_group_name_H-M   'P 1'
#
loop_
_entity.id
_entity.type
_entity.pdbx_description
1 polymer ?
#
loop_
_entity_poly.entity_id
_entity_poly.type
_entity_poly.pdbx_seq_one_letter_code
_entity_poly.pdbx_strand_id
1 'polypeptide(L)'
;MKKQTLFTVLLLLFLASCSTKYNQRDTRNQRDGKWKETLHTSNGKMLAIGKYKHGEKVGKWTYKYGDTLAETERYRRNTAVVKSYHSNGKLASKGKTKTDITDQYRHWYKYGIWKYYDENGKLTEKPVDLSKTAKEATKEVDQPGSKELQDNMKKINKALNGGSN
;
A
#
# COMPACT_ATOMS: atom_id res chain seq x y z
N MET A 1 8.62 45.70 26.78
CA MET A 1 7.73 45.44 25.62
C MET A 1 8.45 44.87 24.39
N LYS A 2 9.66 45.32 24.01
CA LYS A 2 10.41 44.78 22.84
C LYS A 2 10.90 43.31 22.97
N LYS A 3 11.20 42.84 24.18
CA LYS A 3 11.65 41.44 24.44
C LYS A 3 10.52 40.41 24.35
N GLN A 4 9.30 40.80 24.71
CA GLN A 4 8.12 39.93 24.60
C GLN A 4 7.72 39.74 23.14
N THR A 5 7.71 40.80 22.33
CA THR A 5 7.48 40.69 20.88
C THR A 5 8.57 39.88 20.16
N LEU A 6 9.84 39.99 20.58
CA LEU A 6 10.94 39.16 20.04
C LEU A 6 10.76 37.66 20.36
N PHE A 7 10.31 37.33 21.58
CA PHE A 7 10.04 35.96 22.00
C PHE A 7 8.84 35.35 21.26
N THR A 8 7.79 36.14 21.02
CA THR A 8 6.62 35.72 20.24
C THR A 8 6.97 35.48 18.76
N VAL A 9 7.82 36.31 18.17
CA VAL A 9 8.32 36.12 16.78
C VAL A 9 9.21 34.87 16.68
N LEU A 10 10.05 34.59 17.69
CA LEU A 10 10.89 33.39 17.74
C LEU A 10 10.06 32.10 17.88
N LEU A 11 8.98 32.13 18.67
CA LEU A 11 8.06 31.00 18.87
C LEU A 11 7.24 30.68 17.61
N LEU A 12 6.86 31.71 16.83
CA LEU A 12 6.16 31.55 15.55
C LEU A 12 7.07 30.96 14.44
N LEU A 13 8.38 31.19 14.49
CA LEU A 13 9.36 30.61 13.57
C LEU A 13 9.59 29.10 13.79
N PHE A 14 9.41 28.59 15.02
CA PHE A 14 9.48 27.14 15.31
C PHE A 14 8.28 26.35 14.76
N LEU A 15 7.12 26.98 14.60
CA LEU A 15 5.92 26.34 14.04
C LEU A 15 5.97 26.22 12.50
N ALA A 16 6.90 26.91 11.83
CA ALA A 16 6.99 26.97 10.37
C ALA A 16 7.79 25.81 9.73
N SER A 17 8.45 24.94 10.52
CA SER A 17 9.41 23.95 9.98
C SER A 17 8.91 22.49 10.00
N CYS A 18 7.68 22.25 9.53
CA CYS A 18 7.24 20.88 9.24
C CYS A 18 6.87 20.72 7.76
N SER A 19 7.80 21.06 6.86
CA SER A 19 7.68 20.62 5.46
C SER A 19 7.83 19.10 5.42
N THR A 20 6.72 18.39 5.23
CA THR A 20 6.80 16.92 5.17
C THR A 20 7.49 16.52 3.86
N LYS A 21 8.75 16.10 3.96
CA LYS A 21 9.50 15.57 2.82
C LYS A 21 8.88 14.26 2.32
N TYR A 22 8.87 14.09 1.00
CA TYR A 22 8.48 12.82 0.37
C TYR A 22 9.69 11.89 0.25
N ASN A 23 9.41 10.60 0.07
CA ASN A 23 10.38 9.60 -0.38
C ASN A 23 11.57 9.42 0.57
N GLN A 24 11.32 9.50 1.88
CA GLN A 24 12.33 9.30 2.93
C GLN A 24 12.48 7.82 3.29
N ARG A 25 13.62 7.43 3.84
CA ARG A 25 13.88 6.04 4.26
C ARG A 25 14.21 5.96 5.74
N ASP A 26 13.90 4.82 6.35
CA ASP A 26 14.28 4.53 7.74
C ASP A 26 15.76 4.12 7.85
N THR A 27 16.23 3.85 9.08
CA THR A 27 17.62 3.44 9.35
C THR A 27 18.01 2.10 8.72
N ARG A 28 17.04 1.31 8.26
CA ARG A 28 17.25 0.05 7.51
C ARG A 28 17.12 0.26 6.00
N ASN A 29 17.14 1.52 5.56
CA ASN A 29 16.98 1.92 4.16
C ASN A 29 15.62 1.51 3.55
N GLN A 30 14.61 1.22 4.38
CA GLN A 30 13.26 0.90 3.93
C GLN A 30 12.45 2.17 3.72
N ARG A 31 11.46 2.13 2.82
CA ARG A 31 10.58 3.29 2.56
C ARG A 31 9.82 3.66 3.84
N ASP A 32 9.85 4.94 4.23
CA ASP A 32 9.11 5.42 5.41
C ASP A 32 8.56 6.83 5.20
N GLY A 33 7.41 7.11 5.80
CA GLY A 33 6.74 8.40 5.67
C GLY A 33 5.99 8.58 4.35
N LYS A 34 5.72 9.84 3.99
CA LYS A 34 4.95 10.18 2.79
C LYS A 34 5.74 9.77 1.55
N TRP A 35 5.05 9.14 0.61
CA TRP A 35 5.65 8.65 -0.62
C TRP A 35 4.87 9.11 -1.84
N LYS A 36 5.61 9.43 -2.90
CA LYS A 36 5.10 9.82 -4.21
C LYS A 36 5.96 9.12 -5.26
N GLU A 37 5.33 8.29 -6.07
CA GLU A 37 6.00 7.56 -7.16
C GLU A 37 5.18 7.61 -8.45
N THR A 38 5.86 7.62 -9.59
CA THR A 38 5.25 7.52 -10.91
C THR A 38 5.39 6.08 -11.39
N LEU A 39 4.26 5.43 -11.62
CA LEU A 39 4.15 4.08 -12.15
C LEU A 39 3.95 4.15 -13.66
N HIS A 40 4.64 3.29 -14.40
CA HIS A 40 4.45 3.14 -15.84
C HIS A 40 3.50 1.96 -16.08
N THR A 41 2.32 2.25 -16.60
CA THR A 41 1.26 1.27 -16.88
C THR A 41 0.95 1.25 -18.37
N SER A 42 0.16 0.27 -18.83
CA SER A 42 -0.36 0.24 -20.20
C SER A 42 -1.18 1.49 -20.56
N ASN A 43 -1.82 2.11 -19.56
CA ASN A 43 -2.64 3.31 -19.74
C ASN A 43 -1.82 4.60 -19.55
N GLY A 44 -0.49 4.50 -19.47
CA GLY A 44 0.43 5.63 -19.34
C GLY A 44 0.97 5.82 -17.91
N LYS A 45 1.40 7.05 -17.61
CA LYS A 45 2.01 7.43 -16.33
C LYS A 45 0.94 7.60 -15.26
N MET A 46 1.01 6.79 -14.21
CA MET A 46 0.12 6.85 -13.06
C MET A 46 0.87 7.37 -11.83
N LEU A 47 0.35 8.44 -11.22
CA LEU A 47 0.89 8.98 -9.97
C LEU A 47 0.30 8.23 -8.78
N ALA A 48 1.15 7.59 -7.98
CA ALA A 48 0.79 6.94 -6.73
C ALA A 48 1.28 7.76 -5.54
N ILE A 49 0.37 8.09 -4.62
CA ILE A 49 0.66 8.86 -3.40
C ILE A 49 0.11 8.13 -2.19
N GLY A 50 0.92 8.00 -1.16
CA GLY A 50 0.50 7.41 0.11
C GLY A 50 1.56 7.51 1.19
N LYS A 51 1.54 6.54 2.10
CA LYS A 51 2.53 6.44 3.18
C LYS A 51 3.08 5.01 3.24
N TYR A 52 4.38 4.91 3.43
CA TYR A 52 5.04 3.68 3.87
C TYR A 52 5.35 3.75 5.36
N LYS A 53 5.46 2.59 6.00
CA LYS A 53 6.06 2.40 7.32
C LYS A 53 6.91 1.13 7.26
N HIS A 54 8.22 1.24 7.47
CA HIS A 54 9.16 0.11 7.36
C HIS A 54 9.00 -0.68 6.04
N GLY A 55 8.85 0.02 4.92
CA GLY A 55 8.69 -0.60 3.60
C GLY A 55 7.26 -1.04 3.25
N GLU A 56 6.32 -1.05 4.19
CA GLU A 56 4.94 -1.49 3.95
C GLU A 56 3.97 -0.34 3.73
N LYS A 57 3.06 -0.49 2.76
CA LYS A 57 2.00 0.49 2.51
C LYS A 57 1.07 0.58 3.71
N VAL A 58 0.82 1.79 4.20
CA VAL A 58 -0.11 2.04 5.32
C VAL A 58 -1.09 3.17 5.01
N GLY A 59 -2.27 3.11 5.62
CA GLY A 59 -3.27 4.16 5.49
C GLY A 59 -3.85 4.25 4.08
N LYS A 60 -4.13 5.48 3.62
CA LYS A 60 -4.73 5.73 2.31
C LYS A 60 -3.65 5.88 1.25
N TRP A 61 -3.81 5.13 0.17
CA TRP A 61 -3.10 5.28 -1.09
C TRP A 61 -4.06 5.77 -2.16
N THR A 62 -3.55 6.61 -3.06
CA THR A 62 -4.30 7.23 -4.15
C THR A 62 -3.50 7.09 -5.44
N TYR A 63 -4.18 6.69 -6.50
CA TYR A 63 -3.59 6.46 -7.82
C TYR A 63 -4.33 7.31 -8.85
N LYS A 64 -3.60 8.08 -9.64
CA LYS A 64 -4.17 9.05 -10.60
C LYS A 64 -3.49 8.99 -11.96
N TYR A 65 -4.26 9.18 -13.02
CA TYR A 65 -3.75 9.52 -14.35
C TYR A 65 -3.97 11.03 -14.58
N GLY A 66 -2.89 11.81 -14.56
CA GLY A 66 -3.00 13.28 -14.49
C GLY A 66 -3.81 13.70 -13.26
N ASP A 67 -4.87 14.47 -13.48
CA ASP A 67 -5.80 14.91 -12.43
C ASP A 67 -6.93 13.91 -12.15
N THR A 68 -7.09 12.88 -12.98
CA THR A 68 -8.17 11.90 -12.88
C THR A 68 -7.85 10.85 -11.80
N LEU A 69 -8.74 10.70 -10.83
CA LEU A 69 -8.64 9.67 -9.80
C LEU A 69 -9.00 8.29 -10.40
N ALA A 70 -8.04 7.37 -10.42
CA ALA A 70 -8.25 6.02 -10.94
C ALA A 70 -8.58 5.03 -9.82
N GLU A 71 -7.87 5.11 -8.70
CA GLU A 71 -8.03 4.15 -7.60
C GLU A 71 -7.67 4.76 -6.24
N THR A 72 -8.32 4.24 -5.20
CA THR A 72 -7.86 4.39 -3.82
C THR A 72 -7.76 3.04 -3.12
N GLU A 73 -6.74 2.90 -2.29
CA GLU A 73 -6.60 1.76 -1.38
C GLU A 73 -6.53 2.27 0.05
N ARG A 74 -7.16 1.57 1.00
CA ARG A 74 -7.02 1.87 2.42
C ARG A 74 -6.55 0.64 3.17
N TYR A 75 -5.25 0.63 3.49
CA TYR A 75 -4.57 -0.45 4.17
C TYR A 75 -4.89 -0.47 5.68
N ARG A 76 -5.17 -1.67 6.19
CA ARG A 76 -5.27 -2.04 7.60
C ARG A 76 -4.58 -3.39 7.78
N ARG A 77 -3.38 -3.38 8.38
CA ARG A 77 -2.48 -4.54 8.47
C ARG A 77 -2.23 -5.10 7.06
N ASN A 78 -2.42 -6.40 6.87
CA ASN A 78 -2.22 -7.11 5.61
C ASN A 78 -3.43 -7.07 4.67
N THR A 79 -4.43 -6.22 4.93
CA THR A 79 -5.60 -6.09 4.06
C THR A 79 -5.81 -4.65 3.61
N ALA A 80 -6.41 -4.45 2.44
CA ALA A 80 -6.86 -3.14 2.00
C ALA A 80 -8.30 -3.18 1.51
N VAL A 81 -9.03 -2.08 1.71
CA VAL A 81 -10.27 -1.80 0.96
C VAL A 81 -9.87 -1.03 -0.29
N VAL A 82 -10.27 -1.55 -1.45
CA VAL A 82 -9.95 -0.97 -2.76
C VAL A 82 -11.21 -0.37 -3.37
N LYS A 83 -11.06 0.79 -4.00
CA LYS A 83 -12.08 1.42 -4.84
C LYS A 83 -11.43 1.91 -6.12
N SER A 84 -11.89 1.45 -7.27
CA SER A 84 -11.54 2.02 -8.57
C SER A 84 -12.66 2.90 -9.11
N TYR A 85 -12.33 3.80 -10.01
CA TYR A 85 -13.24 4.82 -10.54
C TYR A 85 -13.17 4.87 -12.06
N HIS A 86 -14.31 5.15 -12.68
CA HIS A 86 -14.40 5.49 -14.10
C HIS A 86 -13.78 6.86 -14.36
N SER A 87 -13.52 7.19 -15.62
CA SER A 87 -13.00 8.49 -16.03
C SER A 87 -13.89 9.66 -15.59
N ASN A 88 -15.21 9.43 -15.50
CA ASN A 88 -16.19 10.39 -15.01
C ASN A 88 -16.22 10.53 -13.46
N GLY A 89 -15.34 9.83 -12.74
CA GLY A 89 -15.21 9.88 -11.28
C GLY A 89 -16.22 9.02 -10.51
N LYS A 90 -17.17 8.36 -11.17
CA LYS A 90 -18.08 7.41 -10.52
C LYS A 90 -17.36 6.12 -10.15
N LEU A 91 -17.84 5.47 -9.11
CA LEU A 91 -17.28 4.21 -8.61
C LEU A 91 -17.39 3.14 -9.69
N ALA A 92 -16.28 2.50 -10.06
CA ALA A 92 -16.24 1.41 -11.03
C ALA A 92 -16.19 0.05 -10.33
N SER A 93 -15.42 -0.06 -9.24
CA SER A 93 -15.39 -1.28 -8.44
C SER A 93 -15.10 -1.00 -6.98
N LYS A 94 -15.50 -1.93 -6.12
CA LYS A 94 -15.17 -1.93 -4.69
C LYS A 94 -15.00 -3.35 -4.18
N GLY A 95 -13.93 -3.57 -3.43
CA GLY A 95 -13.67 -4.85 -2.81
C GLY A 95 -12.57 -4.79 -1.76
N LYS A 96 -12.03 -5.95 -1.43
CA LYS A 96 -10.92 -6.08 -0.49
C LYS A 96 -9.78 -6.89 -1.10
N THR A 97 -8.58 -6.60 -0.64
CA THR A 97 -7.36 -7.30 -1.04
C THR A 97 -6.59 -7.69 0.21
N LYS A 98 -5.84 -8.78 0.13
CA LYS A 98 -4.98 -9.29 1.19
C LYS A 98 -3.60 -9.49 0.61
N THR A 99 -2.59 -9.23 1.43
CA THR A 99 -1.19 -9.46 1.09
C THR A 99 -0.61 -10.40 2.13
N ASP A 100 -0.36 -11.63 1.72
CA ASP A 100 0.38 -12.57 2.56
C ASP A 100 1.88 -12.37 2.30
N ILE A 101 2.62 -12.18 3.39
CA ILE A 101 4.06 -11.90 3.38
C ILE A 101 4.70 -13.01 4.20
N THR A 102 5.55 -13.80 3.56
CA THR A 102 6.44 -14.76 4.18
C THR A 102 7.89 -14.33 3.93
N ASP A 103 8.87 -15.09 4.44
CA ASP A 103 10.27 -14.80 4.18
C ASP A 103 10.65 -15.05 2.69
N GLN A 104 9.82 -15.77 1.94
CA GLN A 104 10.11 -16.26 0.58
C GLN A 104 9.24 -15.59 -0.47
N TYR A 105 8.00 -15.25 -0.12
CA TYR A 105 7.06 -14.69 -1.07
C TYR A 105 6.22 -13.58 -0.47
N ARG A 106 5.81 -12.68 -1.37
CA ARG A 106 4.78 -11.69 -1.12
C ARG A 106 3.68 -11.92 -2.15
N HIS A 107 2.50 -12.32 -1.68
CA HIS A 107 1.36 -12.59 -2.54
C HIS A 107 0.23 -11.63 -2.23
N TRP A 108 -0.05 -10.73 -3.16
CA TRP A 108 -1.20 -9.85 -3.12
C TRP A 108 -2.34 -10.46 -3.95
N TYR A 109 -3.55 -10.50 -3.39
CA TYR A 109 -4.72 -11.04 -4.09
C TYR A 109 -6.01 -10.35 -3.65
N LYS A 110 -7.01 -10.38 -4.54
CA LYS A 110 -8.39 -9.97 -4.23
C LYS A 110 -9.06 -11.03 -3.34
N TYR A 111 -9.78 -10.59 -2.31
CA TYR A 111 -10.54 -11.50 -1.44
C TYR A 111 -11.90 -10.92 -1.05
N GLY A 112 -12.83 -11.80 -0.65
CA GLY A 112 -14.17 -11.41 -0.24
C GLY A 112 -15.05 -10.94 -1.39
N ILE A 113 -16.13 -10.25 -1.04
CA ILE A 113 -17.12 -9.77 -2.00
C ILE A 113 -16.61 -8.55 -2.77
N TRP A 114 -16.62 -8.66 -4.10
CA TRP A 114 -16.35 -7.58 -5.05
C TRP A 114 -17.64 -7.13 -5.73
N LYS A 115 -17.81 -5.82 -5.85
CA LYS A 115 -18.92 -5.17 -6.56
C LYS A 115 -18.38 -4.36 -7.72
N TYR A 116 -19.08 -4.41 -8.85
CA TYR A 116 -18.72 -3.73 -10.09
C TYR A 116 -19.90 -2.90 -10.59
N TYR A 117 -19.59 -1.74 -11.13
CA TYR A 117 -20.58 -0.73 -11.49
C TYR A 117 -20.27 -0.16 -12.87
N ASP A 118 -21.30 0.19 -13.63
CA ASP A 118 -21.16 0.83 -14.93
C ASP A 118 -20.84 2.33 -14.79
N GLU A 119 -20.65 3.01 -15.91
CA GLU A 119 -20.38 4.45 -15.94
C GLU A 119 -21.54 5.29 -15.39
N ASN A 120 -22.74 4.72 -15.25
CA ASN A 120 -23.88 5.39 -14.62
C ASN A 120 -23.90 5.20 -13.10
N GLY A 121 -23.11 4.27 -12.58
CA GLY A 121 -23.07 3.88 -11.16
C GLY A 121 -24.03 2.75 -10.81
N LYS A 122 -24.64 2.11 -11.81
CA LYS A 122 -25.51 0.94 -11.62
C LYS A 122 -24.65 -0.31 -11.50
N LEU A 123 -25.02 -1.20 -10.58
CA LEU A 123 -24.34 -2.49 -10.41
C LEU A 123 -24.45 -3.31 -11.71
N THR A 124 -23.33 -3.68 -12.31
CA THR A 124 -23.29 -4.39 -13.61
C THR A 124 -23.63 -5.86 -13.47
N GLU A 125 -23.20 -6.48 -12.37
CA GLU A 125 -23.33 -7.92 -12.13
C GLU A 125 -23.61 -8.24 -10.66
N LYS A 126 -23.97 -9.49 -10.38
CA LYS A 126 -24.06 -9.98 -9.00
C LYS A 126 -22.69 -9.85 -8.33
N PRO A 127 -22.62 -9.44 -7.05
CA PRO A 127 -21.35 -9.36 -6.34
C PRO A 127 -20.60 -10.69 -6.39
N VAL A 128 -19.32 -10.63 -6.73
CA VAL A 128 -18.47 -11.82 -6.91
C VAL A 128 -17.76 -12.12 -5.59
N ASP A 129 -17.93 -13.33 -5.06
CA ASP A 129 -17.18 -13.78 -3.88
C ASP A 129 -15.86 -14.44 -4.29
N LEU A 130 -14.75 -13.73 -4.08
CA LEU A 130 -13.41 -14.21 -4.39
C LEU A 130 -12.76 -14.97 -3.22
N SER A 131 -13.49 -15.28 -2.15
CA SER A 131 -12.94 -15.95 -0.97
C SER A 131 -12.49 -17.39 -1.25
N LYS A 132 -13.16 -18.11 -2.15
CA LYS A 132 -12.76 -19.48 -2.52
C LYS A 132 -11.51 -19.49 -3.39
N THR A 133 -11.50 -18.69 -4.45
CA THR A 133 -10.34 -18.53 -5.36
C THR A 133 -9.09 -18.07 -4.59
N ALA A 134 -9.24 -17.16 -3.62
CA ALA A 134 -8.14 -16.75 -2.76
C ALA A 134 -7.56 -17.91 -1.92
N LYS A 135 -8.40 -18.84 -1.45
CA LYS A 135 -7.94 -20.03 -0.69
C LYS A 135 -7.24 -21.06 -1.58
N GLU A 136 -7.67 -21.19 -2.83
CA GLU A 136 -7.05 -22.12 -3.78
C GLU A 136 -5.68 -21.60 -4.24
N ALA A 137 -5.61 -20.32 -4.63
CA ALA A 137 -4.36 -19.68 -5.04
C ALA A 137 -3.30 -19.64 -3.92
N THR A 138 -3.70 -19.68 -2.66
CA THR A 138 -2.77 -19.76 -1.52
C THR A 138 -2.26 -21.18 -1.27
N LYS A 139 -3.05 -22.22 -1.56
CA LYS A 139 -2.61 -23.62 -1.42
C LYS A 139 -1.52 -24.03 -2.42
N GLU A 140 -1.56 -23.50 -3.64
CA GLU A 140 -0.52 -23.77 -4.65
C GLU A 140 0.84 -23.20 -4.22
N VAL A 141 0.83 -22.05 -3.53
CA VAL A 141 2.04 -21.42 -3.01
C VAL A 141 2.62 -22.22 -1.82
N ASP A 142 1.79 -22.93 -1.07
CA ASP A 142 2.17 -23.70 0.13
C ASP A 142 2.53 -25.18 -0.14
N GLN A 143 2.84 -25.56 -1.39
CA GLN A 143 3.21 -26.94 -1.75
C GLN A 143 4.52 -27.43 -1.08
N PRO A 144 4.72 -28.75 -0.87
CA PRO A 144 5.83 -29.30 -0.05
C PRO A 144 7.25 -28.86 -0.46
N GLY A 145 7.52 -28.72 -1.77
CA GLY A 145 8.80 -28.19 -2.25
C GLY A 145 9.03 -26.72 -1.91
N SER A 146 7.95 -25.93 -1.77
CA SER A 146 8.05 -24.57 -1.26
C SER A 146 8.37 -24.58 0.23
N LYS A 147 7.77 -25.47 1.03
CA LYS A 147 8.03 -25.57 2.48
C LYS A 147 9.50 -25.89 2.81
N GLU A 148 10.13 -26.81 2.07
CA GLU A 148 11.55 -27.12 2.27
C GLU A 148 12.45 -25.93 1.91
N LEU A 149 12.16 -25.24 0.79
CA LEU A 149 12.82 -23.97 0.45
C LEU A 149 12.59 -22.90 1.53
N GLN A 150 11.40 -22.90 2.14
CA GLN A 150 11.06 -21.95 3.20
C GLN A 150 11.93 -22.19 4.44
N ASP A 151 12.05 -23.44 4.88
CA ASP A 151 12.89 -23.82 6.02
C ASP A 151 14.37 -23.56 5.76
N ASN A 152 14.85 -23.78 4.52
CA ASN A 152 16.23 -23.50 4.13
C ASN A 152 16.54 -22.00 4.11
N MET A 153 15.65 -21.16 3.57
CA MET A 153 15.81 -19.70 3.59
C MET A 153 15.82 -19.16 5.03
N LYS A 154 14.97 -19.70 5.91
CA LYS A 154 14.95 -19.32 7.33
C LYS A 154 16.26 -19.68 8.03
N LYS A 155 16.85 -20.84 7.74
CA LYS A 155 18.18 -21.21 8.23
C LYS A 155 19.26 -20.24 7.74
N ILE A 156 19.24 -19.86 6.46
CA ILE A 156 20.18 -18.89 5.88
C ILE A 156 20.05 -17.51 6.55
N ASN A 157 18.83 -16.97 6.65
CA ASN A 157 18.58 -15.68 7.28
C ASN A 157 18.98 -15.69 8.77
N LYS A 158 18.79 -16.80 9.47
CA LYS A 158 19.28 -16.98 10.84
C LYS A 158 20.80 -17.01 10.91
N ALA A 159 21.48 -17.65 9.96
CA ALA A 159 22.94 -17.67 9.90
C ALA A 159 23.53 -16.29 9.58
N LEU A 160 22.90 -15.53 8.68
CA LEU A 160 23.34 -14.18 8.30
C LEU A 160 23.09 -13.14 9.40
N ASN A 161 21.97 -13.23 10.12
CA ASN A 161 21.59 -12.25 11.15
C ASN A 161 21.92 -12.70 12.58
N GLY A 162 22.29 -13.96 12.80
CA GLY A 162 22.66 -14.54 14.09
C GLY A 162 24.16 -14.54 14.38
N GLY A 163 24.98 -14.11 13.43
CA GLY A 163 26.43 -13.91 13.60
C GLY A 163 26.76 -12.51 14.13
N SER A 164 26.18 -12.11 15.25
CA SER A 164 26.69 -11.00 16.04
C SER A 164 26.49 -11.32 17.51
N ASN A 165 27.51 -11.96 18.07
CA ASN A 165 28.00 -11.84 19.44
C ASN A 165 29.44 -12.32 19.44
#